data_AF-A0A285ZU99-F1
#
_entry.id   AF-A0A285ZU99-F1
#
_cell.length_a   1.000
_cell.length_b   1.000
_cell.length_c   1.000
_cell.angle_alpha   90.00
_cell.angle_beta   90.00
_cell.angle_gamma   90.00
#
_symmetry.space_group_name_H-M   'P 1'
#
loop_
_entity.id
_entity.type
_entity.pdbx_description
1 polymer ?
#
loop_
_entity_poly.entity_id
_entity_poly.type
_entity_poly.pdbx_seq_one_letter_code
_entity_poly.pdbx_strand_id
1 'polypeptide(L)' 'MYAVVQQSFVTITTITDLHLVKAFLAQNGFSNTRNNDYFNTELGIILEDLHDENVLTNNGFLFFIDTVFYLTDDFWKE' A
#
# COMPACT_ATOMS: atom_id res chain seq x y z
N MET A 1 -15.42 -9.81 27.62
CA MET A 1 -14.22 -9.45 26.85
C MET A 1 -14.70 -8.67 25.65
N TYR A 2 -14.49 -7.35 25.63
CA TYR A 2 -14.90 -6.49 24.53
C TYR A 2 -13.63 -5.87 23.95
N ALA A 3 -13.10 -6.47 22.89
CA ALA A 3 -12.08 -5.81 22.09
C ALA A 3 -12.82 -4.90 21.10
N VAL A 4 -13.03 -3.64 21.48
CA VAL A 4 -13.43 -2.62 20.53
C VAL A 4 -12.15 -2.08 19.91
N VAL A 5 -11.94 -2.34 18.62
CA VAL A 5 -10.88 -1.69 17.85
C VAL A 5 -11.35 -0.25 17.61
N GLN A 6 -10.66 0.72 18.22
CA GLN A 6 -10.83 2.12 17.86
C GLN A 6 -9.93 2.43 16.67
N GLN A 7 -10.54 2.80 15.55
CA GLN A 7 -9.82 3.27 14.38
C GLN A 7 -9.84 4.80 14.36
N SER A 8 -8.67 5.41 14.35
CA SER A 8 -8.55 6.86 14.20
C SER A 8 -9.10 7.27 12.83
N PHE A 9 -9.91 8.32 12.82
CA PHE A 9 -10.36 8.93 11.58
C PHE A 9 -9.20 9.69 10.95
N VAL A 10 -8.82 9.32 9.72
CA VAL A 10 -7.73 9.94 8.97
C VAL A 10 -8.34 10.81 7.87
N THR A 11 -7.94 12.09 7.84
CA THR A 11 -8.36 13.05 6.80
C THR A 11 -7.25 13.30 5.79
N ILE A 12 -7.61 13.62 4.54
CA ILE A 12 -6.64 14.05 3.53
C ILE A 12 -6.16 15.46 3.88
N THR A 13 -4.84 15.68 3.93
CA THR A 13 -4.27 17.04 4.05
C THR A 13 -3.82 17.58 2.71
N THR A 14 -3.44 16.70 1.80
CA THR A 14 -2.86 17.01 0.50
C THR A 14 -3.28 15.97 -0.52
N ILE A 15 -3.42 16.37 -1.77
CA ILE A 15 -3.64 15.43 -2.88
C ILE A 15 -2.46 14.47 -2.94
N THR A 16 -2.75 13.19 -3.14
CA THR A 16 -1.72 12.14 -3.22
C THR A 16 -0.93 12.28 -4.52
N ASP A 17 0.40 12.24 -4.41
CA ASP A 17 1.30 12.19 -5.55
C ASP A 17 1.73 10.74 -5.81
N LEU A 18 1.26 10.17 -6.92
CA LEU A 18 1.60 8.80 -7.33
C LEU A 18 3.10 8.59 -7.56
N HIS A 19 3.87 9.64 -7.86
CA HIS A 19 5.33 9.52 -7.95
C HIS A 19 5.96 9.23 -6.59
N LEU A 20 5.45 9.85 -5.53
CA LEU A 20 5.90 9.58 -4.15
C LEU A 20 5.49 8.18 -3.72
N VAL A 21 4.29 7.73 -4.07
CA VAL A 21 3.83 6.34 -3.81
C VAL A 21 4.76 5.34 -4.50
N LYS A 22 5.04 5.55 -5.79
CA LYS A 22 5.94 4.68 -6.55
C LYS A 22 7.36 4.67 -5.99
N ALA A 23 7.90 5.83 -5.62
CA ALA A 23 9.22 5.93 -5.01
C ALA A 23 9.27 5.24 -3.63
N PHE A 24 8.23 5.42 -2.80
CA PHE A 24 8.10 4.75 -1.51
C PHE A 24 8.06 3.23 -1.66
N LEU A 25 7.23 2.71 -2.56
CA LEU A 25 7.12 1.28 -2.82
C LEU A 25 8.44 0.71 -3.35
N ALA A 26 9.10 1.40 -4.28
CA ALA A 26 10.41 1.01 -4.79
C ALA A 26 11.49 0.93 -3.68
N GLN A 27 11.49 1.89 -2.74
CA GLN A 27 12.40 1.87 -1.58
C GLN A 27 12.12 0.70 -0.63
N ASN A 28 10.91 0.14 -0.65
CA ASN A 28 10.50 -1.02 0.14
C ASN A 28 10.55 -2.33 -0.68
N GLY A 29 11.28 -2.36 -1.80
CA GLY A 29 11.49 -3.57 -2.60
C GLY A 29 10.35 -3.97 -3.51
N PHE A 30 9.30 -3.15 -3.62
CA PHE A 30 8.22 -3.37 -4.56
C PHE A 30 8.60 -2.85 -5.95
N SER A 31 8.42 -3.69 -6.97
CA SER A 31 8.55 -3.33 -8.37
C SER A 31 7.18 -3.13 -8.98
N ASN A 32 6.98 -2.00 -9.67
CA ASN A 32 5.75 -1.74 -10.41
C ASN A 32 5.67 -2.69 -11.61
N THR A 33 4.60 -3.49 -11.67
CA THR A 33 4.43 -4.52 -12.71
C THR A 33 3.65 -3.95 -13.90
N ARG A 34 2.45 -3.42 -13.66
CA ARG A 34 1.57 -2.80 -14.64
C ARG A 34 0.71 -1.75 -13.94
N ASN A 35 0.39 -0.63 -14.61
CA ASN A 35 -0.44 0.43 -14.03
C ASN A 35 0.02 0.82 -12.62
N ASN A 36 -0.86 0.70 -11.62
CA ASN A 36 -0.56 0.91 -10.21
C ASN A 36 -0.50 -0.43 -9.44
N ASP A 37 -0.10 -1.50 -10.08
CA ASP A 37 0.11 -2.79 -9.43
C ASP A 37 1.61 -2.98 -9.13
N TYR A 38 1.90 -3.64 -8.03
CA TYR A 38 3.24 -3.75 -7.48
C TYR A 38 3.49 -5.16 -6.94
N PHE A 39 4.70 -5.65 -7.15
CA PHE A 39 5.12 -6.96 -6.68
C PHE A 39 6.44 -6.85 -5.93
N ASN A 40 6.49 -7.42 -4.74
CA ASN A 40 7.70 -7.65 -3.99
C ASN A 40 8.02 -9.14 -4.03
N THR A 41 9.03 -9.51 -4.82
CA THR A 41 9.45 -10.90 -5.01
C THR A 41 10.08 -11.50 -3.75
N GLU A 42 10.80 -10.70 -2.97
CA GLU A 42 11.47 -11.16 -1.75
C GLU A 42 10.45 -11.52 -0.67
N LEU A 43 9.40 -10.72 -0.53
CA LEU A 43 8.32 -10.98 0.42
C LEU A 43 7.24 -11.91 -0.13
N GLY A 44 7.16 -12.13 -1.45
CA GLY A 44 6.06 -12.87 -2.06
C GLY A 44 4.70 -12.14 -1.97
N ILE A 45 4.71 -10.80 -2.08
CA ILE A 45 3.50 -9.97 -1.89
C ILE A 45 3.18 -9.21 -3.17
N ILE A 46 1.91 -9.25 -3.58
CA ILE A 46 1.37 -8.44 -4.69
C ILE A 46 0.38 -7.43 -4.11
N LEU A 47 0.54 -6.17 -4.48
CA LEU A 47 -0.40 -5.09 -4.23
C LEU A 47 -1.06 -4.71 -5.56
N GLU A 48 -2.38 -4.71 -5.62
CA GLU A 48 -3.14 -4.21 -6.76
C GLU A 48 -4.05 -3.06 -6.35
N ASP A 49 -4.53 -2.32 -7.34
CA ASP A 49 -5.51 -1.23 -7.19
C ASP A 49 -4.98 -0.01 -6.41
N LEU A 50 -3.68 0.30 -6.50
CA LEU A 50 -3.07 1.48 -5.85
C LEU A 50 -3.25 2.78 -6.64
N HIS A 51 -4.48 3.13 -6.97
CA HIS A 51 -4.82 4.39 -7.60
C HIS A 51 -4.80 5.57 -6.60
N ASP A 52 -4.89 6.80 -7.09
CA ASP A 52 -4.84 8.00 -6.25
C ASP A 52 -6.05 8.12 -5.30
N GLU A 53 -7.20 7.53 -5.65
CA GLU A 53 -8.35 7.40 -4.76
C GLU A 53 -8.14 6.42 -3.60
N ASN A 54 -7.30 5.39 -3.79
CA ASN A 54 -7.07 4.31 -2.82
C ASN A 54 -5.89 4.59 -1.88
N VAL A 55 -5.29 5.78 -2.01
CA VAL A 55 -4.17 6.23 -1.18
C VAL A 55 -4.45 7.63 -0.65
N LEU A 56 -4.52 7.77 0.67
CA LEU A 56 -4.68 9.07 1.34
C LEU A 56 -3.32 9.60 1.79
N THR A 57 -3.06 10.88 1.52
CA THR A 57 -1.88 11.56 2.07
C THR A 57 -2.28 12.47 3.22
N ASN A 58 -1.74 12.17 4.41
CA ASN A 58 -1.93 12.98 5.63
C ASN A 58 -0.56 13.34 6.21
N ASN A 59 -0.24 14.64 6.22
CA ASN A 59 1.02 15.17 6.76
C ASN A 59 2.28 14.46 6.24
N GLY A 60 2.28 14.09 4.95
CA GLY A 60 3.39 13.37 4.29
C GLY A 60 3.39 11.86 4.49
N PHE A 61 2.47 11.31 5.29
CA PHE A 61 2.27 9.87 5.43
C PHE A 61 1.26 9.36 4.40
N LEU A 62 1.58 8.23 3.79
CA LEU A 62 0.71 7.51 2.86
C LEU A 62 -0.12 6.47 3.64
N PHE A 63 -1.43 6.52 3.46
CA PHE A 63 -2.38 5.56 4.02
C PHE A 63 -3.05 4.83 2.87
N PHE A 64 -2.78 3.53 2.78
CA PHE A 64 -3.39 2.61 1.83
C PHE A 64 -4.71 2.09 2.41
N ILE A 65 -5.81 2.28 1.69
CA ILE A 65 -7.16 2.00 2.24
C ILE A 65 -7.85 0.81 1.55
N ASP A 66 -8.11 0.89 0.26
CA ASP A 66 -8.89 -0.10 -0.49
C ASP A 66 -8.02 -0.80 -1.53
N THR A 67 -6.85 -1.26 -1.09
CA THR A 67 -5.86 -1.91 -1.96
C THR A 67 -5.98 -3.42 -1.83
N VAL A 68 -5.88 -4.15 -2.94
CA VAL A 68 -5.95 -5.61 -2.91
C VAL A 68 -4.57 -6.18 -2.57
N PHE A 69 -4.55 -7.12 -1.64
CA PHE A 69 -3.33 -7.75 -1.15
C PHE A 69 -3.35 -9.25 -1.45
N TYR A 70 -2.47 -9.71 -2.33
CA TYR A 70 -2.29 -11.13 -2.59
C TYR A 70 -0.95 -11.62 -2.05
N LEU A 71 -0.97 -12.87 -1.62
CA LEU A 71 0.21 -13.61 -1.20
C LEU A 71 0.54 -14.66 -2.25
N THR A 72 1.81 -14.78 -2.62
CA THR A 72 2.31 -15.89 -3.42
C THR A 72 2.76 -17.02 -2.51
N ASP A 73 3.03 -18.19 -3.09
CA ASP A 73 3.60 -19.32 -2.33
C ASP A 73 4.97 -18.98 -1.71
N ASP A 74 5.69 -17.99 -2.27
CA ASP A 74 6.99 -17.56 -1.77
C ASP A 74 6.89 -16.82 -0.43
N PHE A 75 5.74 -16.20 -0.12
CA PHE A 75 5.51 -15.56 1.18
C PHE A 75 5.68 -16.53 2.36
N TRP A 76 5.41 -17.82 2.14
CA TRP A 76 5.47 -18.85 3.17
C TRP A 76 6.82 -19.59 3.20
N LYS A 77 7.75 -19.23 2.32
CA LYS A 77 9.08 -19.86 2.25
C LYS A 77 10.04 -19.03 3.09
N GLU A 78 10.75 -19.70 3.99
CA GLU A 78 11.85 -19.11 4.78
C GLU A 78 13.09 -18.83 3.93
#